data_AF-A0A0P7GKT5-F1
#
_entry.id   AF-A0A0P7GKT5-F1
#
_cell.length_a   1.000
_cell.length_b   1.000
_cell.length_c   1.000
_cell.angle_alpha   90.00
_cell.angle_beta   90.00
_cell.angle_gamma   90.00
#
_symmetry.space_group_name_H-M   'P 1'
#
loop_
_entity.id
_entity.type
_entity.pdbx_description
1 polymer ?
#
loop_
_entity_poly.entity_id
_entity_poly.type
_entity_poly.pdbx_seq_one_letter_code
_entity_poly.pdbx_strand_id
1 'polypeptide(L)'
;MTTTQSPGWLSRPYVVASTLTLVLAVVATVVGLFVPGFYRDAPVLLPQLYGQDLLTLVVAVPALAGSLYAAYSGSLRGYVVWLGVTGYVLYTYASYAFLTAFNELYLVYVALFGLSLFTLIGGVTRVDPSALQAALDDHPVRGYVAFQLLVAGLVALLWLGEVGPASLAGTRPPSIAETTLPVPVIQSMDLAVVVPAFALSAALLWKQRVWGYVFTGVLLVKGTTLGLAVLAMIVFLLRDGQPVPSRKSSSSRC
;
A
#
# COMPACT_ATOMS: atom_id res chain seq x y z
N MET A 1 -27.99 11.44 -34.87
CA MET A 1 -27.31 10.42 -34.05
C MET A 1 -26.40 11.15 -33.08
N THR A 2 -26.92 11.44 -31.89
CA THR A 2 -26.17 12.02 -30.78
C THR A 2 -25.31 10.93 -30.17
N THR A 3 -24.02 10.91 -30.48
CA THR A 3 -23.04 10.16 -29.70
C THR A 3 -22.99 10.76 -28.32
N THR A 4 -23.74 10.18 -27.38
CA THR A 4 -23.51 10.34 -25.95
C THR A 4 -22.14 9.74 -25.65
N GLN A 5 -21.09 10.55 -25.78
CA GLN A 5 -19.83 10.25 -25.12
C GLN A 5 -20.08 10.39 -23.63
N SER A 6 -20.30 9.27 -22.96
CA SER A 6 -20.13 9.19 -21.51
C SER A 6 -18.73 9.75 -21.21
N PRO A 7 -18.59 10.76 -20.35
CA PRO A 7 -17.27 11.25 -19.96
C PRO A 7 -16.63 10.14 -19.12
N GLY A 8 -15.94 9.22 -19.78
CA GLY A 8 -15.14 8.22 -19.11
C GLY A 8 -14.04 8.96 -18.37
N TRP A 9 -14.09 8.92 -17.03
CA TRP A 9 -13.07 9.52 -16.15
C TRP A 9 -11.64 9.07 -16.51
N LEU A 10 -11.50 7.90 -17.15
CA LEU A 10 -10.25 7.32 -17.62
C LEU A 10 -10.02 7.58 -19.11
N SER A 11 -8.95 8.32 -19.42
CA SER A 11 -8.46 8.41 -20.80
C SER A 11 -7.72 7.13 -21.22
N ARG A 12 -7.67 6.90 -22.54
CA ARG A 12 -6.97 5.75 -23.17
C ARG A 12 -5.58 5.44 -22.58
N PRO A 13 -4.67 6.40 -22.35
CA PRO A 13 -3.35 6.10 -21.79
C PRO A 13 -3.41 5.49 -20.38
N TYR A 14 -4.36 5.91 -19.52
CA TYR A 14 -4.48 5.33 -18.17
C TYR A 14 -5.05 3.91 -18.20
N VAL A 15 -5.93 3.61 -19.15
CA VAL A 15 -6.42 2.24 -19.35
C VAL A 15 -5.28 1.34 -19.80
N VAL A 16 -4.46 1.78 -20.75
CA VAL A 16 -3.28 1.04 -21.22
C VAL A 16 -2.28 0.85 -20.08
N ALA A 17 -1.92 1.93 -19.36
CA ALA A 17 -0.99 1.86 -18.23
C ALA A 17 -1.50 0.91 -17.13
N SER A 18 -2.79 0.99 -16.77
CA SER A 18 -3.39 0.11 -15.76
C SER A 18 -3.44 -1.35 -16.21
N THR A 19 -3.69 -1.60 -17.50
CA THR A 19 -3.69 -2.96 -18.06
C THR A 19 -2.28 -3.54 -18.07
N LEU A 20 -1.27 -2.76 -18.45
CA LEU A 20 0.13 -3.16 -18.37
C LEU A 20 0.53 -3.44 -16.92
N THR A 21 0.17 -2.56 -15.98
CA THR A 21 0.38 -2.77 -14.55
C THR A 21 -0.25 -4.07 -14.07
N LEU A 22 -1.47 -4.37 -14.49
CA LEU A 22 -2.16 -5.60 -14.12
C LEU A 22 -1.42 -6.85 -14.63
N VAL A 23 -1.04 -6.87 -15.91
CA VAL A 23 -0.32 -8.00 -16.51
C VAL A 23 1.04 -8.20 -15.83
N LEU A 24 1.81 -7.11 -15.67
CA LEU A 24 3.13 -7.18 -15.04
C LEU A 24 3.05 -7.59 -13.56
N ALA A 25 2.02 -7.15 -12.82
CA ALA A 25 1.82 -7.55 -11.43
C ALA A 25 1.49 -9.04 -11.31
N VAL A 26 0.66 -9.58 -12.21
CA VAL A 26 0.41 -11.03 -12.28
C VAL A 26 1.69 -11.79 -12.58
N VAL A 27 2.47 -11.37 -13.57
CA VAL A 27 3.75 -12.02 -13.90
C VAL A 27 4.70 -11.99 -12.71
N ALA A 28 4.87 -10.82 -12.07
CA ALA A 28 5.78 -10.65 -10.95
C ALA A 28 5.39 -11.54 -9.76
N THR A 29 4.11 -11.56 -9.39
CA THR A 29 3.61 -12.34 -8.25
C THR A 29 3.61 -13.84 -8.52
N VAL A 30 3.26 -14.27 -9.73
CA VAL A 30 3.30 -15.70 -10.12
C VAL A 30 4.73 -16.22 -10.12
N VAL A 31 5.67 -15.47 -10.71
CA VAL A 31 7.09 -15.87 -10.69
C VAL A 31 7.62 -15.87 -9.25
N GLY A 32 7.35 -14.82 -8.47
CA GLY A 32 7.78 -14.72 -7.08
C GLY A 32 7.28 -15.85 -6.20
N LEU A 33 6.01 -16.27 -6.34
CA LEU A 33 5.41 -17.33 -5.53
C LEU A 33 5.78 -18.75 -5.96
N PHE A 34 5.88 -19.00 -7.27
CA PHE A 34 5.93 -20.37 -7.79
C PHE A 34 7.29 -20.79 -8.33
N VAL A 35 8.25 -19.88 -8.51
CA VAL A 35 9.63 -20.24 -8.88
C VAL A 35 10.45 -20.48 -7.62
N PRO A 36 10.89 -21.73 -7.34
CA PRO A 36 11.62 -22.04 -6.12
C PRO A 36 12.95 -21.28 -6.06
N GLY A 37 13.25 -20.68 -4.90
CA GLY A 37 14.51 -19.96 -4.68
C GLY A 37 14.64 -18.66 -5.47
N PHE A 38 13.52 -18.11 -5.96
CA PHE A 38 13.52 -16.86 -6.72
C PHE A 38 13.96 -15.66 -5.86
N TYR A 39 13.33 -15.50 -4.68
CA TYR A 39 13.79 -14.51 -3.71
C TYR A 39 15.06 -14.98 -3.02
N ARG A 40 16.12 -14.19 -3.20
CA ARG A 40 17.47 -14.39 -2.62
C ARG A 40 17.70 -13.51 -1.38
N ASP A 41 16.64 -12.88 -0.92
CA ASP A 41 16.60 -11.96 0.22
C ASP A 41 16.90 -12.67 1.55
N ALA A 42 17.24 -11.88 2.56
CA ALA A 42 17.48 -12.39 3.90
C ALA A 42 16.26 -13.19 4.41
N PRO A 43 16.45 -14.32 5.13
CA PRO A 43 15.35 -15.18 5.57
C PRO A 43 14.24 -14.45 6.35
N VAL A 44 14.61 -13.41 7.12
CA VAL A 44 13.67 -12.57 7.88
C VAL A 44 12.69 -11.78 6.99
N LEU A 45 13.04 -11.52 5.74
CA LEU A 45 12.23 -10.76 4.78
C LEU A 45 11.33 -11.66 3.92
N LEU A 46 11.71 -12.93 3.73
CA LEU A 46 10.99 -13.85 2.84
C LEU A 46 9.49 -13.99 3.17
N PRO A 47 9.06 -14.15 4.44
CA PRO A 47 7.63 -14.24 4.75
C PRO A 47 6.84 -12.99 4.34
N GLN A 48 7.45 -11.80 4.44
CA GLN A 48 6.83 -10.55 4.03
C GLN A 48 6.69 -10.48 2.50
N LEU A 49 7.73 -10.86 1.75
CA LEU A 49 7.70 -10.88 0.27
C LEU A 49 6.65 -11.85 -0.26
N TYR A 50 6.63 -13.10 0.22
CA TYR A 50 5.63 -14.08 -0.20
C TYR A 50 4.21 -13.68 0.22
N GLY A 51 4.04 -13.16 1.43
CA GLY A 51 2.75 -12.65 1.90
C GLY A 51 2.24 -11.48 1.05
N GLN A 52 3.13 -10.57 0.67
CA GLN A 52 2.85 -9.44 -0.20
C GLN A 52 2.48 -9.89 -1.61
N ASP A 53 3.18 -10.89 -2.18
CA ASP A 53 2.85 -11.42 -3.51
C ASP A 53 1.50 -12.12 -3.52
N LEU A 54 1.20 -12.94 -2.51
CA LEU A 54 -0.08 -13.63 -2.39
C LEU A 54 -1.24 -12.63 -2.27
N LEU A 55 -1.08 -11.61 -1.42
CA LEU A 55 -2.07 -10.53 -1.30
C LEU A 55 -2.25 -9.78 -2.62
N THR A 56 -1.15 -9.49 -3.31
CA THR A 56 -1.20 -8.77 -4.58
C THR A 56 -1.95 -9.60 -5.63
N LEU A 57 -1.66 -10.90 -5.73
CA LEU A 57 -2.29 -11.80 -6.68
C LEU A 57 -3.78 -12.05 -6.40
N VAL A 58 -4.15 -12.29 -5.14
CA VAL A 58 -5.52 -12.70 -4.77
C VAL A 58 -6.45 -11.52 -4.52
N VAL A 59 -5.92 -10.38 -4.08
CA VAL A 59 -6.74 -9.22 -3.70
C VAL A 59 -6.49 -8.04 -4.64
N ALA A 60 -5.25 -7.60 -4.80
CA ALA A 60 -4.96 -6.38 -5.52
C ALA A 60 -5.22 -6.51 -7.04
N VAL A 61 -4.85 -7.62 -7.66
CA VAL A 61 -5.08 -7.87 -9.09
C VAL A 61 -6.58 -7.91 -9.43
N PRO A 62 -7.44 -8.70 -8.74
CA PRO A 62 -8.88 -8.66 -8.98
C PRO A 62 -9.50 -7.30 -8.68
N ALA A 63 -9.06 -6.63 -7.61
CA ALA A 63 -9.54 -5.29 -7.28
C ALA A 63 -9.15 -4.26 -8.35
N LEU A 64 -7.94 -4.34 -8.91
CA LEU A 64 -7.48 -3.46 -9.99
C LEU A 64 -8.29 -3.72 -11.26
N ALA A 65 -8.53 -4.98 -11.62
CA ALA A 65 -9.36 -5.35 -12.78
C ALA A 65 -10.79 -4.80 -12.64
N GLY A 66 -11.45 -5.10 -11.52
CA GLY A 66 -12.84 -4.72 -11.28
C GLY A 66 -13.02 -3.21 -11.16
N SER A 67 -12.10 -2.53 -10.47
CA SER A 67 -12.14 -1.08 -10.33
C SER A 67 -11.83 -0.36 -11.64
N LEU A 68 -10.88 -0.86 -12.46
CA LEU A 68 -10.60 -0.33 -13.79
C LEU A 68 -11.83 -0.44 -14.70
N TYR A 69 -12.51 -1.60 -14.70
CA TYR A 69 -13.74 -1.79 -15.47
C TYR A 69 -14.86 -0.85 -15.01
N ALA A 70 -15.08 -0.74 -13.70
CA ALA A 70 -16.11 0.13 -13.14
C ALA A 70 -15.81 1.61 -13.43
N ALA A 71 -14.55 2.03 -13.29
CA ALA A 71 -14.10 3.39 -13.59
C ALA A 71 -14.23 3.72 -15.09
N TYR A 72 -13.92 2.77 -15.97
CA TYR A 72 -14.11 2.90 -17.42
C TYR A 72 -15.60 3.06 -17.78
N SER A 73 -16.46 2.37 -17.04
CA SER A 73 -17.93 2.46 -17.17
C SER A 73 -18.53 3.74 -16.57
N GLY A 74 -17.71 4.66 -16.05
CA GLY A 74 -18.14 5.96 -15.50
C GLY A 74 -18.41 5.97 -14.00
N SER A 75 -18.15 4.88 -13.27
CA SER A 75 -18.40 4.81 -11.82
C SER A 75 -17.38 5.61 -11.01
N LEU A 76 -17.86 6.61 -10.26
CA LEU A 76 -17.03 7.39 -9.33
C LEU A 76 -16.42 6.51 -8.22
N ARG A 77 -17.22 5.58 -7.66
CA ARG A 77 -16.72 4.63 -6.65
C ARG A 77 -15.64 3.72 -7.24
N GLY A 78 -15.85 3.24 -8.47
CA GLY A 78 -14.84 2.47 -9.21
C GLY A 78 -13.55 3.25 -9.39
N TYR A 79 -13.65 4.54 -9.75
CA TYR A 79 -12.48 5.41 -9.93
C TYR A 79 -11.69 5.63 -8.64
N VAL A 80 -12.36 5.83 -7.50
CA VAL A 80 -11.70 5.99 -6.20
C VAL A 80 -11.02 4.68 -5.77
N VAL A 81 -11.66 3.53 -5.96
CA VAL A 81 -11.05 2.22 -5.69
C VAL A 81 -9.84 1.99 -6.59
N TRP A 82 -9.94 2.34 -7.87
CA TRP A 82 -8.84 2.23 -8.83
C TRP A 82 -7.63 3.08 -8.40
N LEU A 83 -7.84 4.31 -7.94
CA LEU A 83 -6.76 5.14 -7.37
C LEU A 83 -6.14 4.51 -6.12
N GLY A 84 -6.97 3.99 -5.22
CA GLY A 84 -6.53 3.33 -3.99
C GLY A 84 -5.66 2.09 -4.26
N VAL A 85 -6.12 1.21 -5.17
CA VAL A 85 -5.37 0.01 -5.57
C VAL A 85 -4.09 0.39 -6.33
N THR A 86 -4.14 1.42 -7.19
CA THR A 86 -2.93 1.95 -7.85
C THR A 86 -1.92 2.47 -6.82
N GLY A 87 -2.37 3.12 -5.76
CA GLY A 87 -1.52 3.56 -4.65
C GLY A 87 -0.92 2.40 -3.83
N TYR A 88 -1.66 1.29 -3.68
CA TYR A 88 -1.12 0.06 -3.12
C TYR A 88 -0.02 -0.52 -4.02
N VAL A 89 -0.28 -0.67 -5.33
CA VAL A 89 0.71 -1.19 -6.30
C VAL A 89 1.96 -0.31 -6.31
N LEU A 90 1.79 1.02 -6.28
CA LEU A 90 2.88 1.97 -6.17
C LEU A 90 3.75 1.71 -4.95
N TYR A 91 3.12 1.55 -3.79
CA TYR A 91 3.84 1.26 -2.56
C TYR A 91 4.59 -0.07 -2.64
N THR A 92 3.92 -1.14 -3.04
CA THR A 92 4.49 -2.49 -3.14
C THR A 92 5.72 -2.53 -4.06
N TYR A 93 5.59 -2.01 -5.27
CA TYR A 93 6.68 -2.11 -6.24
C TYR A 93 7.76 -1.05 -6.07
N ALA A 94 7.46 0.08 -5.40
CA ALA A 94 8.51 0.94 -4.85
C ALA A 94 9.33 0.19 -3.80
N SER A 95 8.67 -0.48 -2.85
CA SER A 95 9.37 -1.31 -1.87
C SER A 95 10.21 -2.37 -2.57
N TYR A 96 9.68 -3.10 -3.56
CA TYR A 96 10.46 -4.14 -4.25
C TYR A 96 11.66 -3.54 -4.99
N ALA A 97 11.49 -2.42 -5.70
CA ALA A 97 12.58 -1.77 -6.44
C ALA A 97 13.73 -1.27 -5.53
N PHE A 98 13.44 -0.94 -4.27
CA PHE A 98 14.43 -0.38 -3.33
C PHE A 98 14.89 -1.34 -2.23
N LEU A 99 14.13 -2.40 -1.94
CA LEU A 99 14.35 -3.33 -0.83
C LEU A 99 14.79 -4.71 -1.31
N THR A 100 14.26 -5.22 -2.43
CA THR A 100 14.54 -6.62 -2.80
C THR A 100 15.98 -6.82 -3.26
N ALA A 101 16.54 -7.98 -2.92
CA ALA A 101 17.78 -8.44 -3.52
C ALA A 101 17.64 -8.53 -5.04
N PHE A 102 18.69 -8.14 -5.76
CA PHE A 102 18.66 -8.08 -7.22
C PHE A 102 18.28 -9.43 -7.82
N ASN A 103 17.32 -9.41 -8.74
CA ASN A 103 16.82 -10.57 -9.44
C ASN A 103 16.33 -10.20 -10.85
N GLU A 104 15.92 -11.22 -11.58
CA GLU A 104 15.53 -11.19 -12.99
C GLU A 104 14.30 -10.31 -13.25
N LEU A 105 13.47 -10.07 -12.23
CA LEU A 105 12.29 -9.21 -12.29
C LEU A 105 12.56 -7.75 -11.90
N TYR A 106 13.81 -7.37 -11.61
CA TYR A 106 14.14 -6.00 -11.19
C TYR A 106 13.53 -4.92 -12.11
N LEU A 107 13.69 -5.06 -13.44
CA LEU A 107 13.13 -4.11 -14.39
C LEU A 107 11.59 -4.13 -14.43
N VAL A 108 10.97 -5.26 -14.10
CA VAL A 108 9.51 -5.38 -13.97
C VAL A 108 9.04 -4.58 -12.75
N TYR A 109 9.75 -4.66 -11.62
CA TYR A 109 9.43 -3.87 -10.44
C TYR A 109 9.57 -2.37 -10.71
N VAL A 110 10.63 -1.95 -11.40
CA VAL A 110 10.83 -0.54 -11.81
C VAL A 110 9.73 -0.07 -12.77
N ALA A 111 9.33 -0.90 -13.73
CA ALA A 111 8.23 -0.58 -14.64
C ALA A 111 6.90 -0.45 -13.90
N LEU A 112 6.59 -1.37 -12.98
CA LEU A 112 5.40 -1.32 -12.13
C LEU A 112 5.39 -0.08 -11.24
N PHE A 113 6.54 0.25 -10.64
CA PHE A 113 6.71 1.47 -9.86
C PHE A 113 6.44 2.72 -10.69
N GLY A 114 7.06 2.85 -11.87
CA GLY A 114 6.87 4.00 -12.74
C GLY A 114 5.44 4.12 -13.27
N LEU A 115 4.87 3.02 -13.79
CA LEU A 115 3.50 2.99 -14.32
C LEU A 115 2.49 3.40 -13.25
N SER A 116 2.57 2.82 -12.06
CA SER A 116 1.66 3.13 -10.95
C SER A 116 1.83 4.56 -10.45
N LEU A 117 3.06 5.09 -10.38
CA LEU A 117 3.34 6.47 -9.96
C LEU A 117 2.66 7.49 -10.89
N PHE A 118 2.95 7.42 -12.19
CA PHE A 118 2.39 8.38 -13.15
C PHE A 118 0.89 8.18 -13.37
N THR A 119 0.39 6.95 -13.23
CA THR A 119 -1.05 6.67 -13.24
C THR A 119 -1.74 7.30 -12.04
N LEU A 120 -1.15 7.21 -10.84
CA LEU A 120 -1.72 7.80 -9.63
C LEU A 120 -1.71 9.34 -9.71
N ILE A 121 -0.60 9.96 -10.11
CA ILE A 121 -0.51 11.41 -10.27
C ILE A 121 -1.53 11.91 -11.29
N GLY A 122 -1.59 11.25 -12.46
CA GLY A 122 -2.52 11.60 -13.53
C GLY A 122 -3.98 11.35 -13.16
N GLY A 123 -4.24 10.34 -12.36
CA GLY A 123 -5.58 9.98 -11.89
C GLY A 123 -6.09 10.95 -10.81
N VAL A 124 -5.27 11.29 -9.82
CA VAL A 124 -5.62 12.23 -8.74
C VAL A 124 -5.91 13.63 -9.29
N THR A 125 -5.13 14.09 -10.27
CA THR A 125 -5.33 15.41 -10.91
C THR A 125 -6.61 15.52 -11.75
N ARG A 126 -7.26 14.38 -12.06
CA ARG A 126 -8.51 14.31 -12.83
C ARG A 126 -9.75 14.02 -11.98
N VAL A 127 -9.57 13.71 -10.69
CA VAL A 127 -10.70 13.58 -9.77
C VAL A 127 -11.42 14.92 -9.70
N ASP A 128 -12.75 14.91 -9.84
CA ASP A 128 -13.57 16.04 -9.41
C ASP A 128 -13.79 15.94 -7.89
N PRO A 129 -13.15 16.82 -7.09
CA PRO A 129 -13.25 16.74 -5.63
C PRO A 129 -14.66 17.07 -5.12
N SER A 130 -15.45 17.82 -5.89
CA SER A 130 -16.80 18.24 -5.51
C SER A 130 -17.80 17.09 -5.64
N ALA A 131 -17.69 16.30 -6.71
CA ALA A 131 -18.50 15.10 -6.91
C ALA A 131 -18.29 14.08 -5.78
N LEU A 132 -17.06 13.97 -5.26
CA LEU A 132 -16.75 13.05 -4.17
C LEU A 132 -17.23 13.56 -2.81
N GLN A 133 -17.15 14.86 -2.56
CA GLN A 133 -17.76 15.46 -1.37
C GLN A 133 -19.27 15.18 -1.35
N ALA A 134 -19.97 15.49 -2.44
CA ALA A 134 -21.42 15.26 -2.53
C ALA A 134 -21.80 13.79 -2.33
N ALA A 135 -20.97 12.86 -2.81
CA ALA A 135 -21.20 11.42 -2.61
C ALA A 135 -20.97 10.95 -1.16
N LEU A 136 -20.31 11.74 -0.32
CA LEU A 136 -19.92 11.41 1.05
C LEU A 136 -20.47 12.39 2.10
N ASP A 137 -21.30 13.36 1.71
CA ASP A 137 -21.82 14.43 2.59
C ASP A 137 -22.64 13.88 3.77
N ASP A 138 -23.33 12.76 3.60
CA ASP A 138 -24.14 12.11 4.65
C ASP A 138 -23.32 11.24 5.62
N HIS A 139 -22.01 11.07 5.39
CA HIS A 139 -21.19 10.19 6.22
C HIS A 139 -20.57 10.91 7.44
N PRO A 140 -20.49 10.25 8.62
CA PRO A 140 -19.92 10.86 9.81
C PRO A 140 -18.40 11.04 9.69
N VAL A 141 -17.98 12.25 9.29
CA VAL A 141 -16.58 12.66 9.09
C VAL A 141 -15.67 12.33 10.29
N ARG A 142 -16.17 12.49 11.51
CA ARG A 142 -15.38 12.31 12.75
C ARG A 142 -14.81 10.89 12.90
N GLY A 143 -15.55 9.87 12.47
CA GLY A 143 -15.11 8.48 12.56
C GLY A 143 -13.90 8.21 11.66
N TYR A 144 -13.96 8.70 10.42
CA TYR A 144 -12.86 8.58 9.46
C TYR A 144 -11.63 9.35 9.91
N VAL A 145 -11.80 10.59 10.41
CA VAL A 145 -10.68 11.37 10.96
C VAL A 145 -10.02 10.64 12.14
N ALA A 146 -10.81 10.15 13.10
CA ALA A 146 -10.29 9.43 14.26
C ALA A 146 -9.54 8.15 13.83
N PHE A 147 -10.11 7.37 12.92
CA PHE A 147 -9.46 6.17 12.38
C PHE A 147 -8.13 6.49 11.71
N GLN A 148 -8.08 7.51 10.84
CA GLN A 148 -6.87 7.89 10.13
C GLN A 148 -5.77 8.39 11.08
N LEU A 149 -6.12 9.20 12.09
CA LEU A 149 -5.17 9.66 13.10
C LEU A 149 -4.69 8.52 13.99
N LEU A 150 -5.57 7.57 14.34
CA LEU A 150 -5.20 6.38 15.10
C LEU A 150 -4.19 5.53 14.33
N VAL A 151 -4.47 5.22 13.05
CA VAL A 151 -3.55 4.45 12.19
C VAL A 151 -2.22 5.19 12.04
N ALA A 152 -2.24 6.48 11.73
CA ALA A 152 -1.02 7.29 11.62
C ALA A 152 -0.21 7.28 12.91
N GLY A 153 -0.86 7.45 14.06
CA GLY A 153 -0.22 7.44 15.38
C GLY A 153 0.39 6.08 15.73
N LEU A 154 -0.34 4.99 15.51
CA LEU A 154 0.15 3.64 15.80
C LEU A 154 1.35 3.27 14.92
N VAL A 155 1.27 3.54 13.62
CA VAL A 155 2.37 3.27 12.67
C VAL A 155 3.59 4.15 13.00
N ALA A 156 3.38 5.43 13.28
CA ALA A 156 4.46 6.33 13.68
C ALA A 156 5.13 5.86 14.98
N LEU A 157 4.36 5.47 16.00
CA LEU A 157 4.90 4.97 17.26
C LEU A 157 5.66 3.66 17.07
N LEU A 158 5.15 2.74 16.26
CA LEU A 158 5.81 1.48 15.94
C LEU A 158 7.18 1.72 15.29
N TRP A 159 7.21 2.54 14.22
CA TRP A 159 8.43 2.77 13.47
C TRP A 159 9.42 3.71 14.16
N LEU A 160 8.96 4.74 14.86
CA LEU A 160 9.84 5.60 15.66
C LEU A 160 10.37 4.87 16.90
N GLY A 161 9.58 3.97 17.50
CA GLY A 161 10.03 3.12 18.60
C GLY A 161 11.13 2.15 18.19
N GLU A 162 11.16 1.74 16.93
CA GLU A 162 12.20 0.88 16.38
C GLU A 162 13.42 1.66 15.88
N VAL A 163 13.20 2.64 14.98
CA VAL A 163 14.27 3.35 14.27
C VAL A 163 14.87 4.47 15.12
N GLY A 164 14.08 5.08 16.02
CA GLY A 164 14.52 6.19 16.88
C GLY A 164 15.68 5.81 17.81
N PRO A 165 15.53 4.78 18.67
CA PRO A 165 16.61 4.32 19.53
C PRO A 165 17.85 3.86 18.75
N ALA A 166 17.64 3.14 17.63
CA ALA A 166 18.73 2.68 16.77
C ALA A 166 19.52 3.86 16.17
N SER A 167 18.81 4.90 15.73
CA SER A 167 19.40 6.13 15.19
C SER A 167 20.21 6.89 16.23
N LEU A 168 19.69 7.03 17.45
CA LEU A 168 20.39 7.69 18.56
C LEU A 168 21.63 6.91 19.03
N ALA A 169 21.58 5.58 18.96
CA ALA A 169 22.69 4.70 19.33
C ALA A 169 23.72 4.50 18.20
N GLY A 170 23.45 4.96 16.98
CA GLY A 170 24.29 4.68 15.81
C GLY A 170 24.35 3.19 15.44
N THR A 171 23.27 2.45 15.69
CA THR A 171 23.16 1.01 15.44
C THR A 171 22.09 0.71 14.38
N ARG A 172 22.08 -0.51 13.84
CA ARG A 172 21.07 -0.93 12.88
C ARG A 172 19.77 -1.31 13.61
N PRO A 173 18.58 -0.89 13.12
CA PRO A 173 17.33 -1.27 13.74
C PRO A 173 17.08 -2.79 13.64
N PRO A 174 16.36 -3.39 14.60
CA PRO A 174 16.14 -4.84 14.66
C PRO A 174 15.60 -5.46 13.37
N SER A 175 14.66 -4.81 12.67
CA SER A 175 14.05 -5.34 11.43
C SER A 175 15.04 -5.57 10.29
N ILE A 176 16.17 -4.85 10.27
CA ILE A 176 17.19 -4.98 9.23
C ILE A 176 18.52 -5.51 9.77
N ALA A 177 18.62 -5.81 11.06
CA ALA A 177 19.88 -6.17 11.72
C ALA A 177 20.54 -7.40 11.06
N GLU A 178 19.73 -8.38 10.67
CA GLU A 178 20.17 -9.62 10.01
C GLU A 178 20.13 -9.56 8.47
N THR A 179 19.92 -8.38 7.91
CA THR A 179 19.85 -8.16 6.45
C THR A 179 21.12 -7.47 5.95
N THR A 180 21.29 -7.42 4.63
CA THR A 180 22.34 -6.61 3.96
C THR A 180 21.85 -5.20 3.59
N LEU A 181 20.62 -4.82 3.98
CA LEU A 181 20.04 -3.53 3.60
C LEU A 181 20.76 -2.36 4.28
N PRO A 182 21.12 -1.30 3.55
CA PRO A 182 21.78 -0.15 4.13
C PRO A 182 20.85 0.65 5.05
N VAL A 183 19.55 0.69 4.75
CA VAL A 183 18.53 1.46 5.48
C VAL A 183 17.20 0.72 5.55
N PRO A 184 16.36 0.98 6.58
CA PRO A 184 15.04 0.37 6.71
C PRO A 184 14.05 1.02 5.74
N VAL A 185 13.93 0.46 4.53
CA VAL A 185 13.16 1.06 3.41
C VAL A 185 11.67 1.19 3.74
N ILE A 186 11.05 0.17 4.34
CA ILE A 186 9.62 0.17 4.70
C ILE A 186 9.32 1.29 5.70
N GLN A 187 10.08 1.35 6.79
CA GLN A 187 9.91 2.38 7.82
C GLN A 187 10.16 3.78 7.25
N SER A 188 11.12 3.91 6.33
CA SER A 188 11.39 5.18 5.64
C SER A 188 10.19 5.63 4.80
N MET A 189 9.60 4.72 4.00
CA MET A 189 8.41 5.01 3.20
C MET A 189 7.20 5.34 4.08
N ASP A 190 7.01 4.59 5.17
CA ASP A 190 5.87 4.79 6.05
C ASP A 190 5.95 6.10 6.82
N LEU A 191 7.10 6.43 7.41
CA LEU A 191 7.29 7.68 8.15
C LEU A 191 7.31 8.91 7.25
N ALA A 192 7.85 8.81 6.04
CA ALA A 192 7.97 9.96 5.12
C ALA A 192 6.70 10.20 4.29
N VAL A 193 5.94 9.15 3.96
CA VAL A 193 4.82 9.26 3.02
C VAL A 193 3.50 8.83 3.65
N VAL A 194 3.44 7.61 4.23
CA VAL A 194 2.16 7.04 4.67
C VAL A 194 1.59 7.79 5.87
N VAL A 195 2.37 7.94 6.94
CA VAL A 195 1.95 8.65 8.16
C VAL A 195 1.56 10.10 7.85
N PRO A 196 2.38 10.91 7.13
CA PRO A 196 1.99 12.26 6.75
C PRO A 196 0.75 12.30 5.86
N ALA A 197 0.58 11.37 4.91
CA ALA A 197 -0.61 11.32 4.07
C ALA A 197 -1.89 11.07 4.89
N PHE A 198 -1.86 10.14 5.85
CA PHE A 198 -2.99 9.91 6.75
C PHE A 198 -3.29 11.13 7.62
N ALA A 199 -2.27 11.79 8.18
CA ALA A 199 -2.43 12.99 9.00
C ALA A 199 -2.97 14.19 8.20
N LEU A 200 -2.44 14.43 7.00
CA LEU A 200 -2.89 15.49 6.09
C LEU A 200 -4.33 15.25 5.63
N SER A 201 -4.65 14.02 5.23
CA SER A 201 -6.01 13.66 4.83
C SER A 201 -6.99 13.83 5.99
N ALA A 202 -6.63 13.40 7.20
CA ALA A 202 -7.44 13.61 8.40
C ALA A 202 -7.65 15.10 8.71
N ALA A 203 -6.59 15.92 8.60
CA ALA A 203 -6.69 17.37 8.83
C ALA A 203 -7.54 18.09 7.77
N LEU A 204 -7.42 17.70 6.49
CA LEU A 204 -8.24 18.24 5.39
C LEU A 204 -9.71 17.84 5.54
N LEU A 205 -9.97 16.58 5.90
CA LEU A 205 -11.31 16.06 6.11
C LEU A 205 -11.97 16.69 7.34
N TRP A 206 -11.23 16.88 8.44
CA TRP A 206 -11.72 17.61 9.63
C TRP A 206 -12.11 19.06 9.30
N LYS A 207 -11.36 19.72 8.40
CA LYS A 207 -11.68 21.05 7.88
C LYS A 207 -12.75 21.02 6.77
N GLN A 208 -13.35 19.86 6.50
CA GLN A 208 -14.35 19.63 5.45
C GLN A 208 -13.93 20.17 4.08
N ARG A 209 -12.64 20.09 3.75
CA ARG A 209 -12.13 20.48 2.43
C ARG A 209 -12.36 19.34 1.43
N VAL A 210 -12.72 19.70 0.19
CA VAL A 210 -13.00 18.75 -0.90
C VAL A 210 -11.92 17.69 -1.11
N TRP A 211 -10.65 18.08 -0.99
CA TRP A 211 -9.50 17.16 -1.12
C TRP A 211 -9.36 16.17 0.04
N GLY A 212 -9.92 16.49 1.22
CA GLY A 212 -9.96 15.58 2.36
C GLY A 212 -10.70 14.29 2.02
N TYR A 213 -11.85 14.41 1.37
CA TYR A 213 -12.66 13.27 0.91
C TYR A 213 -11.93 12.42 -0.13
N VAL A 214 -11.20 13.05 -1.05
CA VAL A 214 -10.39 12.35 -2.08
C VAL A 214 -9.30 11.52 -1.45
N PHE A 215 -8.49 12.11 -0.57
CA PHE A 215 -7.43 11.39 0.10
C PHE A 215 -7.96 10.32 1.04
N THR A 216 -9.07 10.58 1.75
CA THR A 216 -9.70 9.58 2.62
C THR A 216 -10.15 8.36 1.82
N GLY A 217 -10.81 8.55 0.68
CA GLY A 217 -11.22 7.43 -0.18
C GLY A 217 -10.05 6.58 -0.65
N VAL A 218 -8.99 7.21 -1.14
CA VAL A 218 -7.76 6.53 -1.62
C VAL A 218 -7.03 5.81 -0.48
N LEU A 219 -6.86 6.47 0.66
CA LEU A 219 -6.13 5.93 1.81
C LEU A 219 -6.91 4.86 2.57
N LEU A 220 -8.24 4.89 2.57
CA LEU A 220 -9.05 3.82 3.16
C LEU A 220 -9.03 2.56 2.31
N VAL A 221 -8.97 2.68 0.98
CA VAL A 221 -8.76 1.51 0.10
C VAL A 221 -7.38 0.91 0.39
N LYS A 222 -6.33 1.74 0.52
CA LYS A 222 -5.01 1.26 0.97
C LYS A 222 -5.09 0.63 2.37
N GLY A 223 -5.72 1.31 3.33
CA GLY A 223 -5.83 0.88 4.72
C GLY A 223 -6.63 -0.41 4.88
N THR A 224 -7.65 -0.65 4.06
CA THR A 224 -8.40 -1.91 4.03
C THR A 224 -7.56 -3.03 3.42
N THR A 225 -6.80 -2.80 2.35
CA THR A 225 -5.86 -3.82 1.83
C THR A 225 -4.76 -4.17 2.83
N LEU A 226 -4.25 -3.18 3.58
CA LEU A 226 -3.25 -3.37 4.63
C LEU A 226 -3.86 -4.05 5.86
N GLY A 227 -5.09 -3.71 6.24
CA GLY A 227 -5.85 -4.38 7.30
C GLY A 227 -6.20 -5.83 6.96
N LEU A 228 -6.57 -6.12 5.71
CA LEU A 228 -6.76 -7.48 5.19
C LEU A 228 -5.45 -8.27 5.18
N ALA A 229 -4.33 -7.63 4.82
CA ALA A 229 -2.99 -8.24 4.91
C ALA A 229 -2.64 -8.64 6.34
N VAL A 230 -2.86 -7.73 7.29
CA VAL A 230 -2.59 -7.95 8.72
C VAL A 230 -3.53 -9.00 9.29
N LEU A 231 -4.82 -8.99 8.93
CA LEU A 231 -5.77 -10.03 9.34
C LEU A 231 -5.40 -11.41 8.76
N ALA A 232 -5.00 -11.47 7.50
CA ALA A 232 -4.49 -12.70 6.89
C ALA A 232 -3.23 -13.18 7.60
N MET A 233 -2.28 -12.29 7.90
CA MET A 233 -1.07 -12.59 8.67
C MET A 233 -1.42 -13.13 10.07
N ILE A 234 -2.38 -12.51 10.77
CA ILE A 234 -2.87 -12.99 12.08
C ILE A 234 -3.50 -14.38 11.95
N VAL A 235 -4.29 -14.63 10.91
CA VAL A 235 -4.90 -15.95 10.66
C VAL A 235 -3.83 -17.02 10.40
N PHE A 236 -2.79 -16.70 9.63
CA PHE A 236 -1.66 -17.60 9.40
C PHE A 236 -0.83 -17.83 10.68
N LEU A 237 -0.58 -16.77 11.47
CA LEU A 237 0.09 -16.87 12.77
C LEU A 237 -0.69 -17.73 13.77
N LEU A 238 -2.02 -17.62 13.77
CA LEU A 238 -2.90 -18.45 14.60
C LEU A 238 -2.99 -19.91 14.11
N ARG A 239 -2.82 -20.15 12.81
CA ARG A 239 -2.81 -21.50 12.22
C ARG A 239 -1.47 -22.22 12.41
N ASP A 240 -0.36 -21.50 12.39
CA ASP A 240 1.00 -22.07 12.54
C ASP A 240 1.48 -22.17 14.00
N GLY A 241 0.68 -21.73 14.98
CA GLY A 241 0.95 -21.99 16.40
C GLY A 241 2.32 -21.50 16.90
N GLN A 242 2.92 -20.49 16.26
CA GLN A 242 4.21 -19.96 16.70
C GLN A 242 4.01 -19.08 17.94
N PRO A 243 4.62 -19.43 19.10
CA PRO A 243 4.49 -18.63 20.30
C PRO A 243 5.12 -17.26 20.07
N VAL A 244 4.34 -16.21 20.39
CA VAL A 244 4.83 -14.85 20.59
C VAL A 244 6.11 -14.94 21.42
N PRO A 245 7.25 -14.38 20.98
CA PRO A 245 8.42 -14.26 21.85
C PRO A 245 8.03 -13.33 23.00
N SER A 246 7.55 -13.92 24.09
CA SER A 246 7.36 -13.22 25.34
C SER A 246 8.75 -12.82 25.79
N ARG A 247 9.03 -11.52 25.69
CA ARG A 247 10.17 -10.85 26.30
C ARG A 247 10.22 -11.24 27.79
N LYS A 248 11.00 -12.26 28.15
CA LYS A 248 11.45 -12.43 29.53
C LYS A 248 12.76 -11.68 29.68
N SER A 249 12.62 -10.47 30.23
CA SER A 249 13.66 -9.77 30.99
C SER A 249 14.35 -10.73 31.96
N SER A 250 15.66 -10.56 32.08
CA SER A 250 16.59 -11.25 32.97
C SER A 250 16.11 -11.39 34.41
N SER A 251 16.44 -12.53 35.03
CA SER A 251 16.68 -12.67 36.46
C SER A 251 17.61 -13.86 36.71
N SER A 252 18.85 -13.54 37.04
CA SER A 252 19.82 -14.27 37.87
C SER A 252 19.34 -15.52 38.64
N ARG A 253 20.12 -16.62 38.54
CA ARG A 253 20.74 -17.40 39.66
C ARG A 253 21.12 -18.83 39.22
N CYS A 254 22.39 -19.07 38.98
CA CYS A 254 23.29 -20.03 39.66
C CYS A 254 24.63 -20.05 38.92
#